data_AF-A0A427A5V5-F1
#
_entry.id   AF-A0A427A5V5-F1
#
_cell.length_a   1.000
_cell.length_b   1.000
_cell.length_c   1.000
_cell.angle_alpha   90.00
_cell.angle_beta   90.00
_cell.angle_gamma   90.00
#
_symmetry.space_group_name_H-M   'P 1'
#
loop_
_entity.id
_entity.type
_entity.pdbx_description
1 polymer ?
#
loop_
_entity_poly.entity_id
_entity_poly.type
_entity_poly.pdbx_seq_one_letter_code
_entity_poly.pdbx_strand_id
1 'polypeptide(L)'
;MRMRMRIYPFVLRLLGLLPLTTFPSSARLPPTCDRYTLGTKRLVDGSSLPELRSLPHILIDCSPSSAVPIFRPPLLPPLTSSSSTSSHGIPSSYPPMASSHRYHHGLLSFVLLVAVADNATSASSIRVDVIRRPSGMASSVPAFREAPAFRNGDDCPSPSEAGRVDIAMTLDANYLRGTMAAVLSILQHTSCPESVTFHFLAAQFEPDVLASIRAAFPYLDFRVYRFDSGRVRGRISRSIRHALDQPLNYARIYLADILPPEVRRVIYLDSDIVVVDDIRHLWEVELEGHVVAAPEYCHANFTKYFTDAFWSDATLSSTFDGRQPCYFNTGVMVMDVEMWRSGGYTKMVEDWMGVQKQKRIYHLGSLPPFLLVLAGNIKAVDHRWNQHGLGGDNIEGKCRSLHPGPISLLHWSGKGKPWLRLDSRKPCAVDYLWAPYDLYKSSSPSLEE
;
A
#
# COMPACT_ATOMS: atom_id res chain seq x y z
N MET A 1 36.35 -22.86 -4.72
CA MET A 1 35.26 -23.74 -5.24
C MET A 1 34.00 -22.87 -5.32
N ARG A 2 33.63 -22.40 -6.52
CA ARG A 2 32.59 -21.37 -6.72
C ARG A 2 31.24 -22.02 -7.00
N MET A 3 30.25 -21.83 -6.12
CA MET A 3 28.86 -22.19 -6.39
C MET A 3 28.21 -21.05 -7.18
N ARG A 4 27.98 -21.28 -8.48
CA ARG A 4 27.22 -20.39 -9.36
C ARG A 4 25.73 -20.69 -9.17
N MET A 5 24.98 -19.79 -8.56
CA MET A 5 23.52 -19.88 -8.57
C MET A 5 23.01 -19.36 -9.92
N ARG A 6 22.85 -20.28 -10.88
CA ARG A 6 22.08 -20.05 -12.10
C ARG A 6 20.60 -20.07 -11.72
N ILE A 7 19.91 -18.94 -11.87
CA ILE A 7 18.45 -18.93 -11.89
C ILE A 7 18.03 -19.72 -13.13
N TYR A 8 17.51 -20.93 -12.93
CA TYR A 8 17.07 -21.79 -14.03
C TYR A 8 15.83 -21.18 -14.71
N PRO A 9 15.73 -21.22 -16.05
CA PRO A 9 14.53 -20.82 -16.81
C PRO A 9 13.30 -21.73 -16.60
N PHE A 10 13.31 -22.57 -15.56
CA PHE A 10 12.24 -23.52 -15.24
C PHE A 10 11.06 -22.88 -14.50
N VAL A 11 11.29 -21.79 -13.76
CA VAL A 11 10.22 -21.06 -13.04
C VAL A 11 9.28 -20.33 -14.02
N LEU A 12 9.81 -19.90 -15.17
CA LEU A 12 9.00 -19.31 -16.24
C LEU A 12 8.16 -20.34 -17.01
N ARG A 13 8.53 -21.63 -17.00
CA ARG A 13 7.74 -22.71 -17.61
C ARG A 13 6.53 -23.12 -16.77
N LEU A 14 6.59 -22.96 -15.44
CA LEU A 14 5.47 -23.33 -14.55
C LEU A 14 4.29 -22.35 -14.64
N LEU A 15 4.50 -21.13 -15.16
CA LEU A 15 3.49 -20.08 -15.27
C LEU A 15 2.75 -20.07 -16.62
N GLY A 16 3.05 -20.99 -17.54
CA GLY A 16 2.27 -21.16 -18.78
C GLY A 16 2.30 -19.98 -19.76
N LEU A 17 3.27 -19.07 -19.65
CA LEU A 17 3.30 -17.79 -20.39
C LEU A 17 4.13 -17.79 -21.69
N LEU A 18 4.49 -18.95 -22.24
CA LEU A 18 5.17 -19.01 -23.56
C LEU A 18 4.63 -20.16 -24.41
N PRO A 19 4.14 -19.89 -25.65
CA PRO A 19 3.94 -20.93 -26.64
C PRO A 19 5.29 -21.46 -27.12
N LEU A 20 5.36 -22.77 -27.35
CA LEU A 20 6.46 -23.42 -28.03
C LEU A 20 6.47 -22.97 -29.50
N THR A 21 7.51 -22.24 -29.94
CA THR A 21 8.21 -22.43 -31.23
C THR A 21 9.24 -21.31 -31.50
N THR A 22 10.47 -21.77 -31.76
CA THR A 22 11.54 -21.20 -32.63
C THR A 22 11.53 -19.70 -33.00
N PHE A 23 12.60 -19.00 -32.59
CA PHE A 23 13.02 -17.70 -33.15
C PHE A 23 13.24 -17.77 -34.67
N PRO A 24 12.85 -16.71 -35.40
CA PRO A 24 13.76 -16.13 -36.37
C PRO A 24 13.97 -14.62 -36.16
N SER A 25 15.14 -14.18 -36.61
CA SER A 25 15.68 -12.82 -36.65
C SER A 25 14.68 -11.76 -37.18
N SER A 26 14.73 -10.56 -36.59
CA SER A 26 14.00 -9.33 -36.89
C SER A 26 12.57 -9.21 -36.33
N ALA A 27 12.46 -8.69 -35.11
CA ALA A 27 11.21 -8.11 -34.61
C ALA A 27 11.19 -6.60 -34.94
N ARG A 28 10.19 -6.18 -35.72
CA ARG A 28 9.87 -4.76 -35.97
C ARG A 28 9.16 -4.18 -34.73
N LEU A 29 9.55 -2.95 -34.36
CA LEU A 29 8.96 -2.19 -33.25
C LEU A 29 7.53 -1.68 -33.60
N PRO A 30 6.66 -1.49 -32.60
CA PRO A 30 5.45 -0.67 -32.75
C PRO A 30 5.82 0.81 -32.96
N PRO A 31 4.97 1.61 -33.65
CA PRO A 31 5.35 2.90 -34.25
C PRO A 31 5.58 4.07 -33.26
N THR A 32 5.80 3.81 -31.98
CA THR A 32 5.87 4.84 -30.92
C THR A 32 7.07 4.71 -29.98
N CYS A 33 8.10 3.94 -30.33
CA CYS A 33 9.29 3.75 -29.50
C CYS A 33 10.56 3.93 -30.34
N ASP A 34 11.25 5.07 -30.21
CA ASP A 34 12.38 5.41 -31.09
C ASP A 34 13.78 5.28 -30.47
N ARG A 35 13.95 4.99 -29.16
CA ARG A 35 15.30 4.83 -28.58
C ARG A 35 15.41 3.85 -27.41
N TYR A 36 16.55 3.14 -27.39
CA TYR A 36 17.09 2.44 -26.22
C TYR A 36 18.14 3.32 -25.55
N THR A 37 18.10 3.46 -24.22
CA THR A 37 19.21 4.04 -23.45
C THR A 37 19.71 2.99 -22.46
N LEU A 38 20.97 2.58 -22.57
CA LEU A 38 21.64 1.74 -21.57
C LEU A 38 22.01 2.62 -20.37
N GLY A 39 21.40 2.39 -19.21
CA GLY A 39 21.89 2.93 -17.94
C GLY A 39 22.84 1.94 -17.26
N THR A 40 23.97 2.43 -16.74
CA THR A 40 24.95 1.64 -15.98
C THR A 40 24.95 2.04 -14.50
N LYS A 41 24.61 1.11 -13.59
CA LYS A 41 24.89 1.28 -12.15
C LYS A 41 26.23 0.63 -11.80
N ARG A 42 27.01 1.27 -10.92
CA ARG A 42 28.26 0.71 -10.37
C ARG A 42 27.98 -0.02 -9.06
N LEU A 43 28.15 -1.34 -9.07
CA LEU A 43 28.25 -2.15 -7.85
C LEU A 43 29.73 -2.31 -7.49
N VAL A 44 30.08 -2.10 -6.22
CA VAL A 44 31.45 -2.33 -5.73
C VAL A 44 31.38 -3.48 -4.72
N ASP A 45 32.10 -4.56 -5.00
CA ASP A 45 32.26 -5.67 -4.06
C ASP A 45 33.32 -5.31 -3.01
N GLY A 46 33.02 -5.57 -1.74
CA GLY A 46 33.79 -5.12 -0.58
C GLY A 46 34.99 -6.00 -0.25
N SER A 47 35.84 -6.31 -1.22
CA SER A 47 37.16 -6.89 -0.95
C SER A 47 38.20 -6.44 -1.98
N SER A 48 39.37 -6.07 -1.46
CA SER A 48 40.54 -5.47 -2.11
C SER A 48 40.85 -5.82 -3.59
N LEU A 49 41.10 -4.76 -4.39
CA LEU A 49 41.62 -4.63 -5.78
C LEU A 49 40.61 -4.73 -6.95
N PRO A 50 40.79 -3.95 -8.05
CA PRO A 50 39.69 -3.45 -8.87
C PRO A 50 39.36 -4.35 -10.07
N GLU A 51 38.11 -4.80 -10.15
CA GLU A 51 37.45 -5.09 -11.43
C GLU A 51 36.11 -4.32 -11.42
N LEU A 52 36.05 -3.20 -12.16
CA LEU A 52 34.79 -2.52 -12.46
C LEU A 52 33.90 -3.48 -13.25
N ARG A 53 32.72 -3.80 -12.73
CA ARG A 53 31.68 -4.49 -13.49
C ARG A 53 30.48 -3.55 -13.64
N SER A 54 30.32 -3.01 -14.83
CA SER A 54 29.09 -2.38 -15.29
C SER A 54 28.05 -3.46 -15.59
N LEU A 55 26.89 -3.41 -14.95
CA LEU A 55 25.74 -4.21 -15.36
C LEU A 55 24.84 -3.37 -16.26
N PRO A 56 24.49 -3.85 -17.48
CA PRO A 56 23.51 -3.17 -18.30
C PRO A 56 22.11 -3.42 -17.74
N HIS A 57 21.33 -2.35 -17.56
CA HIS A 57 19.89 -2.43 -17.38
C HIS A 57 19.17 -1.87 -18.62
N ILE A 58 18.05 -2.49 -18.99
CA ILE A 58 17.19 -2.02 -20.08
C ILE A 58 16.15 -1.09 -19.46
N LEU A 59 16.24 0.20 -19.73
CA LEU A 59 15.18 1.18 -19.50
C LEU A 59 14.37 1.30 -20.80
N ILE A 60 13.04 1.17 -20.70
CA ILE A 60 12.11 1.45 -21.78
C ILE A 60 11.52 2.82 -21.48
N ASP A 61 11.89 3.81 -22.29
CA ASP A 61 11.40 5.18 -22.16
C ASP A 61 10.34 5.44 -23.23
N CYS A 62 9.13 5.80 -22.80
CA CYS A 62 8.02 6.14 -23.68
C CYS A 62 7.58 7.57 -23.36
N SER A 63 8.01 8.53 -24.18
CA SER A 63 7.64 9.95 -24.00
C SER A 63 6.20 10.24 -24.46
N PRO A 64 5.47 11.14 -23.78
CA PRO A 64 4.17 11.64 -24.22
C PRO A 64 4.31 13.00 -24.91
N SER A 65 3.97 13.12 -26.21
CA SER A 65 3.46 14.40 -26.74
C SER A 65 2.77 14.33 -28.11
N SER A 66 1.48 14.70 -28.06
CA SER A 66 0.76 15.66 -28.90
C SER A 66 0.93 15.69 -30.44
N ALA A 67 -0.14 15.34 -31.15
CA ALA A 67 -0.94 16.24 -32.01
C ALA A 67 -1.91 15.45 -32.93
N VAL A 68 -3.13 15.96 -33.05
CA VAL A 68 -4.22 15.49 -33.92
C VAL A 68 -3.87 15.68 -35.41
N PRO A 69 -4.38 14.82 -36.31
CA PRO A 69 -5.02 15.37 -37.52
C PRO A 69 -6.43 14.83 -37.76
N ILE A 70 -7.25 15.78 -38.18
CA ILE A 70 -8.64 15.69 -38.61
C ILE A 70 -8.76 14.86 -39.89
N PHE A 71 -9.74 13.94 -39.96
CA PHE A 71 -10.39 13.54 -41.22
C PHE A 71 -11.85 13.12 -40.97
N ARG A 72 -12.78 13.77 -41.69
CA ARG A 72 -14.21 13.41 -41.90
C ARG A 72 -14.38 13.03 -43.41
N PRO A 73 -15.57 12.62 -43.91
CA PRO A 73 -16.33 11.36 -43.75
C PRO A 73 -16.60 10.72 -45.16
N PRO A 74 -17.55 9.76 -45.35
CA PRO A 74 -18.91 10.14 -45.80
C PRO A 74 -20.04 9.26 -45.14
N LEU A 75 -21.10 9.85 -44.58
CA LEU A 75 -22.41 10.23 -45.17
C LEU A 75 -23.25 9.09 -45.79
N LEU A 76 -24.42 8.81 -45.17
CA LEU A 76 -25.80 8.72 -45.73
C LEU A 76 -26.78 8.07 -44.71
N PRO A 77 -28.11 8.28 -44.78
CA PRO A 77 -28.88 9.50 -44.50
C PRO A 77 -29.90 9.32 -43.34
N PRO A 78 -30.59 10.38 -42.88
CA PRO A 78 -31.64 10.28 -41.87
C PRO A 78 -33.05 10.22 -42.47
N LEU A 79 -33.98 9.57 -41.77
CA LEU A 79 -35.42 9.72 -42.00
C LEU A 79 -36.09 10.33 -40.75
N THR A 80 -36.97 11.28 -41.04
CA THR A 80 -37.60 12.27 -40.18
C THR A 80 -38.92 11.81 -39.57
N SER A 81 -39.15 12.29 -38.34
CA SER A 81 -40.40 12.67 -37.64
C SER A 81 -41.78 12.38 -38.26
N SER A 82 -42.72 11.97 -37.38
CA SER A 82 -43.99 12.70 -37.19
C SER A 82 -44.68 12.33 -35.87
N SER A 83 -45.21 13.37 -35.22
CA SER A 83 -46.05 13.46 -34.03
C SER A 83 -47.50 12.98 -34.21
N SER A 84 -48.17 12.52 -33.13
CA SER A 84 -49.54 12.95 -32.76
C SER A 84 -50.05 12.35 -31.43
N THR A 85 -50.30 13.25 -30.48
CA THR A 85 -51.36 13.40 -29.46
C THR A 85 -52.42 12.34 -29.11
N SER A 86 -52.88 12.48 -27.84
CA SER A 86 -54.19 12.15 -27.21
C SER A 86 -54.35 10.74 -26.61
N SER A 87 -55.12 10.44 -25.57
CA SER A 87 -55.67 11.07 -24.35
C SER A 87 -56.55 9.99 -23.66
N HIS A 88 -56.86 10.15 -22.36
CA HIS A 88 -57.81 9.38 -21.53
C HIS A 88 -57.30 8.03 -20.96
N GLY A 89 -57.57 7.62 -19.72
CA GLY A 89 -58.39 8.14 -18.63
C GLY A 89 -58.37 7.14 -17.46
N ILE A 90 -58.44 7.63 -16.22
CA ILE A 90 -58.60 6.89 -14.94
C ILE A 90 -60.11 6.58 -14.76
N PRO A 91 -60.53 5.44 -14.16
CA PRO A 91 -60.91 5.34 -12.73
C PRO A 91 -60.43 4.02 -12.06
N SER A 92 -59.89 4.02 -10.84
CA SER A 92 -60.56 4.04 -9.51
C SER A 92 -61.55 2.89 -9.28
N SER A 93 -61.22 1.96 -8.36
CA SER A 93 -62.16 1.40 -7.36
C SER A 93 -61.49 0.36 -6.42
N TYR A 94 -61.43 0.68 -5.13
CA TYR A 94 -61.49 -0.23 -3.95
C TYR A 94 -63.00 -0.55 -3.64
N PRO A 95 -63.43 -1.30 -2.58
CA PRO A 95 -62.89 -2.38 -1.69
C PRO A 95 -63.96 -3.55 -1.61
N PRO A 96 -64.28 -4.32 -0.51
CA PRO A 96 -63.72 -4.49 0.85
C PRO A 96 -63.68 -5.92 1.49
N MET A 97 -63.10 -5.97 2.70
CA MET A 97 -63.45 -6.72 3.93
C MET A 97 -63.26 -8.25 4.10
N ALA A 98 -62.36 -8.56 5.06
CA ALA A 98 -62.51 -9.39 6.27
C ALA A 98 -63.29 -10.73 6.23
N SER A 99 -62.65 -11.82 6.69
CA SER A 99 -63.02 -12.49 7.95
C SER A 99 -62.11 -13.68 8.28
N SER A 100 -62.03 -13.91 9.58
CA SER A 100 -61.38 -14.97 10.35
C SER A 100 -61.76 -16.40 9.95
N HIS A 101 -60.82 -17.36 10.08
CA HIS A 101 -61.10 -18.67 10.67
C HIS A 101 -59.83 -19.30 11.27
N ARG A 102 -59.94 -19.69 12.54
CA ARG A 102 -59.02 -20.59 13.26
C ARG A 102 -59.38 -22.02 12.89
N TYR A 103 -58.39 -22.89 12.69
CA TYR A 103 -58.49 -24.32 13.02
C TYR A 103 -57.16 -24.86 13.56
N HIS A 104 -57.30 -25.66 14.61
CA HIS A 104 -56.26 -26.33 15.39
C HIS A 104 -55.84 -27.68 14.78
N HIS A 105 -54.76 -28.23 15.37
CA HIS A 105 -54.22 -29.60 15.32
C HIS A 105 -53.16 -29.84 14.21
N GLY A 106 -51.97 -30.39 14.49
CA GLY A 106 -51.41 -30.93 15.72
C GLY A 106 -49.90 -31.08 15.64
N LEU A 107 -49.23 -30.87 16.77
CA LEU A 107 -47.84 -31.26 16.98
C LEU A 107 -47.78 -32.78 17.15
N LEU A 108 -46.97 -33.45 16.34
CA LEU A 108 -46.46 -34.79 16.60
C LEU A 108 -44.96 -34.68 16.81
N SER A 109 -44.58 -34.82 18.07
CA SER A 109 -43.20 -34.92 18.55
C SER A 109 -42.68 -36.32 18.23
N PHE A 110 -41.55 -36.42 17.55
CA PHE A 110 -40.70 -37.61 17.54
C PHE A 110 -39.26 -37.18 17.79
N VAL A 111 -38.84 -37.34 19.05
CA VAL A 111 -37.45 -37.24 19.48
C VAL A 111 -36.80 -38.58 19.18
N LEU A 112 -35.87 -38.60 18.22
CA LEU A 112 -34.95 -39.73 18.03
C LEU A 112 -33.57 -39.31 18.56
N LEU A 113 -33.24 -39.78 19.77
CA LEU A 113 -31.87 -39.72 20.29
C LEU A 113 -31.02 -40.72 19.50
N VAL A 114 -30.10 -40.22 18.69
CA VAL A 114 -28.92 -41.00 18.26
C VAL A 114 -27.72 -40.41 18.96
N ALA A 115 -27.17 -41.18 19.91
CA ALA A 115 -25.89 -40.91 20.52
C ALA A 115 -24.79 -41.15 19.49
N VAL A 116 -24.09 -40.08 19.11
CA VAL A 116 -22.80 -40.18 18.42
C VAL A 116 -21.75 -39.66 19.39
N ALA A 117 -20.79 -40.53 19.71
CA ALA A 117 -19.71 -40.28 20.65
C ALA A 117 -18.84 -39.10 20.21
N ASP A 118 -18.63 -38.17 21.14
CA ASP A 118 -17.70 -37.05 21.02
C ASP A 118 -16.25 -37.56 20.99
N ASN A 119 -15.67 -37.65 19.78
CA ASN A 119 -14.22 -37.61 19.63
C ASN A 119 -13.78 -36.15 19.54
N ALA A 120 -13.59 -35.53 20.70
CA ALA A 120 -13.00 -34.21 20.83
C ALA A 120 -11.54 -34.21 20.35
N THR A 121 -11.34 -33.90 19.07
CA THR A 121 -10.06 -33.41 18.57
C THR A 121 -10.07 -31.89 18.67
N SER A 122 -9.31 -31.38 19.64
CA SER A 122 -9.09 -29.96 19.86
C SER A 122 -8.27 -29.35 18.71
N ALA A 123 -8.95 -29.01 17.62
CA ALA A 123 -8.40 -28.11 16.61
C ALA A 123 -8.31 -26.71 17.22
N SER A 124 -7.18 -26.42 17.86
CA SER A 124 -6.80 -25.06 18.26
C SER A 124 -6.71 -24.20 16.99
N SER A 125 -7.76 -23.42 16.74
CA SER A 125 -7.74 -22.37 15.73
C SER A 125 -6.75 -21.30 16.18
N ILE A 126 -5.55 -21.32 15.58
CA ILE A 126 -4.54 -20.30 15.79
C ILE A 126 -5.10 -18.98 15.25
N ARG A 127 -5.60 -18.13 16.15
CA ARG A 127 -5.90 -16.73 15.85
C ARG A 127 -4.58 -16.04 15.54
N VAL A 128 -4.28 -15.84 14.26
CA VAL A 128 -3.17 -14.99 13.81
C VAL A 128 -3.60 -13.53 13.94
N ASP A 129 -3.75 -13.07 15.18
CA ASP A 129 -3.56 -11.66 15.50
C ASP A 129 -2.04 -11.41 15.47
N VAL A 130 -1.64 -10.22 15.05
CA VAL A 130 -0.23 -9.79 15.08
C VAL A 130 0.35 -10.15 16.44
N ILE A 131 1.31 -11.10 16.48
CA ILE A 131 1.91 -11.57 17.72
C ILE A 131 2.57 -10.37 18.37
N ARG A 132 1.91 -9.83 19.39
CA ARG A 132 2.42 -8.73 20.20
C ARG A 132 3.53 -9.32 21.08
N ARG A 133 4.77 -8.85 20.94
CA ARG A 133 5.84 -9.21 21.88
C ARG A 133 5.41 -8.81 23.30
N PRO A 134 5.41 -9.74 24.29
CA PRO A 134 5.17 -9.39 25.69
C PRO A 134 6.27 -8.45 26.17
N SER A 135 5.88 -7.34 26.80
CA SER A 135 6.80 -6.45 27.50
C SER A 135 7.40 -7.22 28.70
N GLY A 136 8.62 -7.75 28.58
CA GLY A 136 9.31 -8.37 29.72
C GLY A 136 10.32 -9.49 29.43
N MET A 137 10.39 -10.06 28.22
CA MET A 137 11.52 -10.93 27.84
C MET A 137 12.52 -10.11 27.03
N ALA A 138 13.81 -10.24 27.34
CA ALA A 138 14.90 -9.72 26.52
C ALA A 138 14.77 -10.32 25.10
N SER A 139 14.03 -9.66 24.23
CA SER A 139 13.79 -10.14 22.88
C SER A 139 14.99 -9.72 22.05
N SER A 140 15.75 -10.69 21.53
CA SER A 140 16.74 -10.39 20.51
C SER A 140 16.02 -9.69 19.34
N VAL A 141 16.49 -8.49 19.00
CA VAL A 141 16.11 -7.86 17.74
C VAL A 141 16.54 -8.81 16.62
N PRO A 142 15.68 -9.05 15.61
CA PRO A 142 16.02 -9.88 14.46
C PRO A 142 17.40 -9.53 13.89
N ALA A 143 18.23 -10.54 13.63
CA ALA A 143 19.52 -10.31 12.97
C ALA A 143 19.32 -10.17 11.46
N PHE A 144 20.06 -9.24 10.84
CA PHE A 144 20.00 -8.99 9.40
C PHE A 144 21.37 -9.17 8.75
N ARG A 145 21.35 -9.52 7.46
CA ARG A 145 22.52 -9.43 6.56
C ARG A 145 22.77 -7.97 6.22
N GLU A 146 24.04 -7.64 6.04
CA GLU A 146 24.42 -6.35 5.49
C GLU A 146 23.94 -6.26 4.04
N ALA A 147 23.33 -5.14 3.69
CA ALA A 147 22.92 -4.82 2.34
C ALA A 147 24.12 -4.44 1.47
N PRO A 148 24.07 -4.69 0.15
CA PRO A 148 25.06 -4.15 -0.77
C PRO A 148 25.19 -2.62 -0.64
N ALA A 149 26.38 -2.09 -0.88
CA ALA A 149 26.56 -0.65 -1.02
C ALA A 149 26.00 -0.18 -2.36
N PHE A 150 25.13 0.82 -2.33
CA PHE A 150 24.56 1.47 -3.52
C PHE A 150 25.15 2.87 -3.68
N ARG A 151 25.46 3.27 -4.92
CA ARG A 151 26.04 4.57 -5.25
C ARG A 151 25.19 5.28 -6.29
N ASN A 152 25.25 6.60 -6.28
CA ASN A 152 24.61 7.44 -7.29
C ASN A 152 25.08 7.07 -8.70
N GLY A 153 24.13 7.03 -9.63
CA GLY A 153 24.42 7.03 -11.07
C GLY A 153 25.02 8.36 -11.52
N ASP A 154 25.53 8.37 -12.75
CA ASP A 154 26.24 9.54 -13.29
C ASP A 154 25.31 10.76 -13.50
N ASP A 155 24.01 10.52 -13.71
CA ASP A 155 22.99 11.57 -13.92
C ASP A 155 22.41 12.14 -12.61
N CYS A 156 22.97 11.77 -11.45
CA CYS A 156 22.45 12.21 -10.17
C CYS A 156 22.82 13.67 -9.87
N PRO A 157 21.85 14.52 -9.50
CA PRO A 157 22.11 15.90 -9.11
C PRO A 157 23.04 15.98 -7.90
N SER A 158 23.82 17.06 -7.82
CA SER A 158 24.74 17.29 -6.71
C SER A 158 23.99 17.36 -5.37
N PRO A 159 24.56 16.87 -4.26
CA PRO A 159 23.88 16.84 -2.96
C PRO A 159 23.45 18.21 -2.43
N SER A 160 24.06 19.30 -2.91
CA SER A 160 23.84 20.67 -2.44
C SER A 160 22.65 21.39 -3.10
N GLU A 161 22.12 20.89 -4.22
CA GLU A 161 21.08 21.59 -4.98
C GLU A 161 19.99 20.62 -5.47
N ALA A 162 18.81 20.67 -4.84
CA ALA A 162 17.54 20.12 -5.34
C ALA A 162 17.40 18.59 -5.53
N GLY A 163 18.47 17.80 -5.36
CA GLY A 163 18.47 16.36 -5.63
C GLY A 163 17.94 15.44 -4.53
N ARG A 164 17.60 15.97 -3.36
CA ARG A 164 17.28 15.19 -2.15
C ARG A 164 15.86 14.63 -2.19
N VAL A 165 15.70 13.36 -1.82
CA VAL A 165 14.41 12.69 -1.64
C VAL A 165 14.22 12.34 -0.16
N ASP A 166 13.26 13.00 0.48
CA ASP A 166 12.86 12.71 1.86
C ASP A 166 11.83 11.59 1.90
N ILE A 167 12.13 10.51 2.62
CA ILE A 167 11.20 9.41 2.84
C ILE A 167 10.91 9.28 4.33
N ALA A 168 9.64 9.32 4.72
CA ALA A 168 9.22 9.07 6.10
C ALA A 168 8.53 7.72 6.26
N MET A 169 8.86 7.03 7.34
CA MET A 169 8.29 5.72 7.68
C MET A 169 8.10 5.61 9.19
N THR A 170 7.12 4.83 9.63
CA THR A 170 7.06 4.40 11.03
C THR A 170 8.07 3.29 11.30
N LEU A 171 8.66 3.28 12.50
CA LEU A 171 9.62 2.28 12.94
C LEU A 171 9.12 1.56 14.20
N ASP A 172 8.94 0.25 14.09
CA ASP A 172 8.44 -0.65 15.13
C ASP A 172 9.14 -2.02 15.01
N ALA A 173 9.54 -2.60 16.14
CA ALA A 173 10.25 -3.88 16.16
C ALA A 173 9.48 -5.05 15.49
N ASN A 174 8.15 -5.06 15.55
CA ASN A 174 7.31 -6.10 14.93
C ASN A 174 7.26 -5.98 13.40
N TYR A 175 7.54 -4.79 12.87
CA TYR A 175 7.56 -4.49 11.44
C TYR A 175 8.96 -4.28 10.88
N LEU A 176 10.00 -4.37 11.72
CA LEU A 176 11.38 -4.10 11.33
C LEU A 176 11.84 -4.89 10.10
N ARG A 177 11.46 -6.17 9.98
CA ARG A 177 11.78 -6.99 8.80
C ARG A 177 11.17 -6.43 7.51
N GLY A 178 9.95 -5.91 7.59
CA GLY A 178 9.32 -5.17 6.49
C GLY A 178 10.06 -3.87 6.18
N THR A 179 10.37 -3.07 7.22
CA THR A 179 11.13 -1.82 7.07
C THR A 179 12.48 -2.05 6.38
N MET A 180 13.24 -3.08 6.76
CA MET A 180 14.51 -3.41 6.09
C MET A 180 14.31 -3.74 4.61
N ALA A 181 13.29 -4.52 4.27
CA ALA A 181 12.99 -4.87 2.89
C ALA A 181 12.56 -3.64 2.06
N ALA A 182 11.75 -2.76 2.65
CA ALA A 182 11.34 -1.52 2.02
C ALA A 182 12.56 -0.61 1.72
N VAL A 183 13.41 -0.36 2.72
CA VAL A 183 14.65 0.41 2.58
C VAL A 183 15.55 -0.20 1.50
N LEU A 184 15.79 -1.51 1.54
CA LEU A 184 16.60 -2.20 0.54
C LEU A 184 16.02 -2.03 -0.86
N SER A 185 14.71 -2.23 -1.03
CA SER A 185 14.05 -2.10 -2.34
C SER A 185 14.21 -0.69 -2.91
N ILE A 186 14.05 0.35 -2.08
CA ILE A 186 14.20 1.74 -2.51
C ILE A 186 15.63 2.00 -2.98
N LEU A 187 16.63 1.66 -2.16
CA LEU A 187 18.05 1.89 -2.48
C LEU A 187 18.50 1.10 -3.72
N GLN A 188 17.99 -0.12 -3.88
CA GLN A 188 18.32 -0.98 -5.01
C GLN A 188 17.79 -0.43 -6.34
N HIS A 189 16.56 0.11 -6.33
CA HIS A 189 15.88 0.52 -7.55
C HIS A 189 16.09 1.98 -7.92
N THR A 190 16.24 2.89 -6.96
CA THR A 190 16.52 4.31 -7.28
C THR A 190 17.86 4.51 -7.97
N SER A 191 17.93 5.43 -8.94
CA SER A 191 19.18 5.78 -9.60
C SER A 191 20.13 6.59 -8.71
N CYS A 192 19.60 7.28 -7.69
CA CYS A 192 20.36 8.17 -6.80
C CYS A 192 20.21 7.80 -5.31
N PRO A 193 20.68 6.61 -4.88
CA PRO A 193 20.50 6.12 -3.52
C PRO A 193 21.16 6.98 -2.45
N GLU A 194 22.25 7.68 -2.76
CA GLU A 194 22.96 8.56 -1.83
C GLU A 194 22.24 9.91 -1.66
N SER A 195 21.23 10.19 -2.48
CA SER A 195 20.37 11.38 -2.38
C SER A 195 19.07 11.12 -1.60
N VAL A 196 18.86 9.89 -1.10
CA VAL A 196 17.67 9.53 -0.31
C VAL A 196 17.97 9.63 1.18
N THR A 197 17.18 10.42 1.92
CA THR A 197 17.24 10.48 3.39
C THR A 197 15.98 9.85 3.99
N PHE A 198 16.17 8.99 4.99
CA PHE A 198 15.06 8.36 5.71
C PHE A 198 14.75 9.05 7.04
N HIS A 199 13.48 9.30 7.30
CA HIS A 199 12.94 9.85 8.53
C HIS A 199 12.06 8.81 9.22
N PHE A 200 12.59 8.15 10.24
CA PHE A 200 11.85 7.14 11.00
C PHE A 200 11.10 7.75 12.16
N LEU A 201 9.82 7.42 12.32
CA LEU A 201 9.01 7.82 13.47
C LEU A 201 8.86 6.62 14.39
N ALA A 202 9.33 6.73 15.63
CA ALA A 202 9.26 5.66 16.62
C ALA A 202 8.53 6.13 17.88
N ALA A 203 7.62 5.31 18.42
CA ALA A 203 6.92 5.64 19.66
C ALA A 203 7.84 5.57 20.90
N GLN A 204 8.85 4.72 20.82
CA GLN A 204 9.86 4.49 21.86
C GLN A 204 11.23 4.43 21.19
N PHE A 205 12.26 4.87 21.91
CA PHE A 205 13.64 4.72 21.44
C PHE A 205 14.12 3.30 21.77
N GLU A 206 14.42 2.52 20.74
CA GLU A 206 14.89 1.14 20.85
C GLU A 206 16.32 1.04 20.29
N PRO A 207 17.37 1.13 21.14
CA PRO A 207 18.76 1.15 20.69
C PRO A 207 19.13 -0.03 19.80
N ASP A 208 18.63 -1.21 20.12
CA ASP A 208 18.90 -2.44 19.38
C ASP A 208 18.30 -2.41 17.97
N VAL A 209 17.12 -1.83 17.79
CA VAL A 209 16.50 -1.63 16.47
C VAL A 209 17.37 -0.71 15.61
N LEU A 210 17.86 0.39 16.19
CA LEU A 210 18.76 1.32 15.49
C LEU A 210 20.10 0.67 15.15
N ALA A 211 20.66 -0.10 16.07
CA ALA A 211 21.89 -0.86 15.84
C ALA A 211 21.72 -1.85 14.69
N SER A 212 20.58 -2.57 14.63
CA SER A 212 20.25 -3.46 13.52
C SER A 212 20.13 -2.74 12.18
N ILE A 213 19.52 -1.55 12.12
CA ILE A 213 19.45 -0.76 10.88
C ILE A 213 20.85 -0.33 10.44
N ARG A 214 21.68 0.21 11.34
CA ARG A 214 23.05 0.63 11.01
C ARG A 214 23.93 -0.53 10.57
N ALA A 215 23.78 -1.69 11.20
CA ALA A 215 24.52 -2.90 10.81
C ALA A 215 24.06 -3.44 9.45
N ALA A 216 22.76 -3.35 9.14
CA ALA A 216 22.23 -3.77 7.84
C ALA A 216 22.56 -2.76 6.72
N PHE A 217 22.60 -1.47 7.03
CA PHE A 217 22.84 -0.40 6.05
C PHE A 217 23.87 0.63 6.57
N PRO A 218 25.18 0.34 6.47
CA PRO A 218 26.22 1.19 7.06
C PRO A 218 26.30 2.60 6.46
N TYR A 219 25.83 2.79 5.23
CA TYR A 219 25.89 4.05 4.48
C TYR A 219 24.55 4.77 4.39
N LEU A 220 23.53 4.29 5.10
CA LEU A 220 22.19 4.89 5.07
C LEU A 220 22.18 6.24 5.80
N ASP A 221 21.78 7.30 5.12
CA ASP A 221 21.41 8.55 5.78
C ASP A 221 20.00 8.44 6.35
N PHE A 222 19.90 8.40 7.68
CA PHE A 222 18.61 8.37 8.35
C PHE A 222 18.62 9.11 9.69
N ARG A 223 17.44 9.59 10.06
CA ARG A 223 17.14 10.20 11.36
C ARG A 223 15.95 9.49 12.00
N VAL A 224 15.96 9.39 13.32
CA VAL A 224 14.86 8.82 14.09
C VAL A 224 14.23 9.91 14.96
N TYR A 225 12.93 10.07 14.86
CA TYR A 225 12.14 11.04 15.58
C TYR A 225 11.20 10.33 16.54
N ARG A 226 11.10 10.87 17.75
CA ARG A 226 10.17 10.35 18.75
C ARG A 226 8.76 10.83 18.42
N PHE A 227 7.85 9.88 18.22
CA PHE A 227 6.41 10.13 18.21
C PHE A 227 5.85 10.02 19.63
N ASP A 228 5.33 11.13 20.18
CA ASP A 228 4.64 11.09 21.45
C ASP A 228 3.25 10.44 21.32
N SER A 229 3.16 9.17 21.72
CA SER A 229 1.90 8.43 21.77
C SER A 229 0.81 9.10 22.63
N GLY A 230 1.18 9.99 23.55
CA GLY A 230 0.25 10.78 24.36
C GLY A 230 -0.68 11.66 23.52
N ARG A 231 -0.22 12.13 22.35
CA ARG A 231 -1.01 12.97 21.43
C ARG A 231 -2.30 12.28 20.96
N VAL A 232 -2.28 10.95 20.82
CA VAL A 232 -3.40 10.17 20.28
C VAL A 232 -4.12 9.31 21.32
N ARG A 233 -3.51 9.02 22.47
CA ARG A 233 -4.05 8.08 23.48
C ARG A 233 -5.49 8.39 23.90
N GLY A 234 -5.85 9.67 24.04
CA GLY A 234 -7.21 10.11 24.38
C GLY A 234 -8.18 10.16 23.19
N ARG A 235 -7.67 10.14 21.97
CA ARG A 235 -8.42 10.37 20.72
C ARG A 235 -8.71 9.08 19.94
N ILE A 236 -7.96 8.00 20.19
CA ILE A 236 -8.19 6.71 19.54
C ILE A 236 -9.49 6.08 20.04
N SER A 237 -10.36 5.72 19.09
CA SER A 237 -11.54 4.88 19.32
C SER A 237 -11.22 3.45 18.89
N ARG A 238 -11.69 2.45 19.65
CA ARG A 238 -11.46 1.03 19.33
C ARG A 238 -11.91 0.71 17.91
N SER A 239 -10.99 0.26 17.07
CA SER A 239 -11.27 -0.21 15.71
C SER A 239 -11.80 -1.64 15.72
N ILE A 240 -12.52 -2.02 14.66
CA ILE A 240 -12.87 -3.44 14.39
C ILE A 240 -11.62 -4.32 14.18
N ARG A 241 -10.45 -3.72 13.96
CA ARG A 241 -9.16 -4.40 13.89
C ARG A 241 -8.26 -3.84 15.00
N HIS A 242 -8.10 -4.57 16.10
CA HIS A 242 -7.32 -4.10 17.27
C HIS A 242 -5.89 -3.65 16.95
N ALA A 243 -5.24 -4.24 15.94
CA ALA A 243 -3.92 -3.81 15.47
C ALA A 243 -3.91 -2.34 14.98
N LEU A 244 -5.05 -1.81 14.55
CA LEU A 244 -5.21 -0.42 14.11
C LEU A 244 -5.29 0.58 15.29
N ASP A 245 -5.46 0.11 16.52
CA ASP A 245 -5.50 0.95 17.71
C ASP A 245 -4.10 1.34 18.21
N GLN A 246 -3.04 0.78 17.61
CA GLN A 246 -1.67 1.14 17.98
C GLN A 246 -1.40 2.62 17.66
N PRO A 247 -0.92 3.42 18.64
CA PRO A 247 -0.65 4.84 18.45
C PRO A 247 0.19 5.15 17.23
N LEU A 248 1.18 4.29 16.91
CA LEU A 248 2.09 4.51 15.80
C LEU A 248 1.40 4.56 14.43
N ASN A 249 0.23 3.91 14.26
CA ASN A 249 -0.58 4.01 13.04
C ASN A 249 -1.09 5.43 12.75
N TYR A 250 -1.09 6.30 13.76
CA TYR A 250 -1.53 7.69 13.68
C TYR A 250 -0.34 8.67 13.58
N ALA A 251 0.91 8.19 13.69
CA ALA A 251 2.10 9.04 13.69
C ALA A 251 2.21 9.87 12.40
N ARG A 252 1.76 9.33 11.26
CA ARG A 252 1.71 10.04 9.96
C ARG A 252 0.93 11.35 9.99
N ILE A 253 -0.08 11.48 10.86
CA ILE A 253 -0.85 12.73 11.04
C ILE A 253 0.05 13.88 11.51
N TYR A 254 1.10 13.53 12.25
CA TYR A 254 1.98 14.48 12.93
C TYR A 254 3.33 14.63 12.23
N LEU A 255 3.50 14.09 11.02
CA LEU A 255 4.76 14.20 10.27
C LEU A 255 5.24 15.64 10.20
N ALA A 256 4.35 16.55 9.86
CA ALA A 256 4.71 17.95 9.68
C ALA A 256 5.13 18.64 10.98
N ASP A 257 4.57 18.21 12.13
CA ASP A 257 4.96 18.73 13.44
C ASP A 257 6.30 18.15 13.92
N ILE A 258 6.61 16.92 13.52
CA ILE A 258 7.75 16.14 14.01
C ILE A 258 9.01 16.37 13.17
N LEU A 259 8.83 16.48 11.86
CA LEU A 259 9.93 16.69 10.93
C LEU A 259 10.52 18.10 11.11
N PRO A 260 11.84 18.27 10.91
CA PRO A 260 12.49 19.57 10.99
C PRO A 260 11.87 20.59 10.04
N PRO A 261 11.90 21.90 10.37
CA PRO A 261 11.33 22.95 9.53
C PRO A 261 11.87 22.98 8.10
N GLU A 262 13.13 22.60 7.90
CA GLU A 262 13.78 22.53 6.59
C GLU A 262 13.20 21.43 5.67
N VAL A 263 12.53 20.42 6.23
CA VAL A 263 11.83 19.40 5.44
C VAL A 263 10.49 19.98 4.99
N ARG A 264 10.40 20.35 3.71
CA ARG A 264 9.21 20.97 3.10
C ARG A 264 8.36 19.99 2.29
N ARG A 265 8.93 18.85 1.89
CA ARG A 265 8.24 17.78 1.15
C ARG A 265 8.69 16.43 1.70
N VAL A 266 7.82 15.43 1.69
CA VAL A 266 8.17 14.06 2.09
C VAL A 266 7.33 13.02 1.35
N ILE A 267 7.91 11.86 1.03
CA ILE A 267 7.14 10.66 0.67
C ILE A 267 6.93 9.85 1.94
N TYR A 268 5.68 9.68 2.37
CA TYR A 268 5.35 8.74 3.43
C TYR A 268 5.10 7.35 2.87
N LEU A 269 5.77 6.34 3.45
CA LEU A 269 5.64 4.93 3.09
C LEU A 269 5.37 4.07 4.33
N ASP A 270 4.38 3.17 4.25
CA ASP A 270 4.19 2.09 5.23
C ASP A 270 5.34 1.06 5.14
N SER A 271 5.60 0.35 6.24
CA SER A 271 6.74 -0.58 6.37
C SER A 271 6.61 -1.89 5.58
N ASP A 272 5.48 -2.15 4.93
CA ASP A 272 5.14 -3.41 4.25
C ASP A 272 5.00 -3.23 2.74
N ILE A 273 5.93 -2.45 2.18
CA ILE A 273 6.03 -2.15 0.76
C ILE A 273 7.30 -2.73 0.13
N VAL A 274 7.30 -2.83 -1.20
CA VAL A 274 8.48 -3.01 -2.05
C VAL A 274 8.37 -2.04 -3.20
N VAL A 275 9.39 -1.21 -3.40
CA VAL A 275 9.52 -0.36 -4.60
C VAL A 275 10.31 -1.13 -5.65
N VAL A 276 9.85 -1.09 -6.90
CA VAL A 276 10.47 -1.79 -8.05
C VAL A 276 10.78 -0.84 -9.22
N ASP A 277 10.76 0.46 -8.95
CA ASP A 277 10.98 1.55 -9.90
C ASP A 277 11.80 2.67 -9.23
N ASP A 278 12.21 3.69 -9.97
CA ASP A 278 12.94 4.83 -9.38
C ASP A 278 11.99 5.72 -8.57
N ILE A 279 12.14 5.75 -7.24
CA ILE A 279 11.32 6.53 -6.31
C ILE A 279 11.31 8.04 -6.62
N ARG A 280 12.33 8.55 -7.33
CA ARG A 280 12.39 9.94 -7.77
C ARG A 280 11.21 10.33 -8.66
N HIS A 281 10.72 9.41 -9.49
CA HIS A 281 9.53 9.66 -10.31
C HIS A 281 8.28 9.95 -9.47
N LEU A 282 8.18 9.37 -8.26
CA LEU A 282 7.10 9.70 -7.32
C LEU A 282 7.37 11.02 -6.60
N TRP A 283 8.64 11.29 -6.24
CA TRP A 283 9.06 12.54 -5.60
C TRP A 283 8.75 13.78 -6.44
N GLU A 284 8.98 13.68 -7.74
CA GLU A 284 8.87 14.77 -8.73
C GLU A 284 7.42 15.08 -9.13
N VAL A 285 6.43 14.31 -8.66
CA VAL A 285 5.02 14.60 -8.92
C VAL A 285 4.68 16.02 -8.45
N GLU A 286 4.19 16.83 -9.39
CA GLU A 286 3.65 18.15 -9.10
C GLU A 286 2.34 18.03 -8.34
N LEU A 287 2.27 18.68 -7.16
CA LEU A 287 1.09 18.61 -6.30
C LEU A 287 -0.05 19.52 -6.75
N GLU A 288 0.21 20.45 -7.68
CA GLU A 288 -0.80 21.35 -8.26
C GLU A 288 -1.67 22.06 -7.20
N GLY A 289 -1.03 22.54 -6.13
CA GLY A 289 -1.71 23.24 -5.03
C GLY A 289 -2.43 22.33 -4.03
N HIS A 290 -2.32 21.00 -4.16
CA HIS A 290 -2.83 20.06 -3.17
C HIS A 290 -1.77 19.76 -2.10
N VAL A 291 -2.20 19.51 -0.87
CA VAL A 291 -1.28 19.18 0.24
C VAL A 291 -0.74 17.74 0.15
N VAL A 292 -1.46 16.85 -0.54
CA VAL A 292 -1.11 15.43 -0.68
C VAL A 292 -1.32 14.99 -2.12
N ALA A 293 -0.45 14.10 -2.60
CA ALA A 293 -0.69 13.27 -3.77
C ALA A 293 -0.66 11.77 -3.41
N ALA A 294 -1.62 11.01 -3.94
CA ALA A 294 -1.73 9.56 -3.73
C ALA A 294 -2.57 8.89 -4.83
N PRO A 295 -2.45 7.56 -5.04
CA PRO A 295 -3.35 6.84 -5.93
C PRO A 295 -4.80 6.83 -5.44
N GLU A 296 -5.73 7.30 -6.28
CA GLU A 296 -7.16 7.35 -5.99
C GLU A 296 -7.94 6.20 -6.64
N TYR A 297 -8.77 5.51 -5.86
CA TYR A 297 -9.58 4.38 -6.29
C TYR A 297 -11.07 4.74 -6.22
N CYS A 298 -11.52 5.60 -7.13
CA CYS A 298 -12.91 6.07 -7.19
C CYS A 298 -13.94 4.95 -7.48
N HIS A 299 -13.50 3.78 -7.94
CA HIS A 299 -14.37 2.60 -8.11
C HIS A 299 -14.71 1.91 -6.78
N ALA A 300 -13.98 2.20 -5.70
CA ALA A 300 -14.29 1.67 -4.38
C ALA A 300 -15.57 2.33 -3.86
N ASN A 301 -16.42 1.54 -3.19
CA ASN A 301 -17.60 2.09 -2.52
C ASN A 301 -17.19 2.93 -1.31
N PHE A 302 -17.07 4.24 -1.51
CA PHE A 302 -16.62 5.21 -0.51
C PHE A 302 -17.53 5.26 0.72
N THR A 303 -18.84 5.01 0.56
CA THR A 303 -19.81 4.99 1.65
C THR A 303 -19.43 3.98 2.74
N LYS A 304 -18.75 2.88 2.40
CA LYS A 304 -18.33 1.83 3.34
C LYS A 304 -17.25 2.25 4.36
N TYR A 305 -16.60 3.40 4.18
CA TYR A 305 -15.57 3.88 5.10
C TYR A 305 -16.17 4.62 6.32
N PHE A 306 -17.47 4.92 6.28
CA PHE A 306 -18.22 5.62 7.33
C PHE A 306 -19.49 4.84 7.70
N THR A 307 -20.04 5.10 8.87
CA THR A 307 -21.26 4.43 9.38
C THR A 307 -22.53 5.10 8.86
N ASP A 308 -23.67 4.41 8.94
CA ASP A 308 -24.98 5.01 8.64
C ASP A 308 -25.26 6.25 9.52
N ALA A 309 -24.72 6.26 10.74
CA ALA A 309 -24.83 7.40 11.67
C ALA A 309 -24.06 8.65 11.19
N PHE A 310 -23.03 8.48 10.36
CA PHE A 310 -22.35 9.59 9.68
C PHE A 310 -23.21 10.10 8.52
N TRP A 311 -23.64 9.19 7.63
CA TRP A 311 -24.37 9.57 6.41
C TRP A 311 -25.76 10.14 6.63
N SER A 312 -26.45 9.71 7.71
CA SER A 312 -27.76 10.25 8.11
C SER A 312 -27.70 11.63 8.77
N ASP A 313 -26.51 12.14 9.08
CA ASP A 313 -26.31 13.45 9.70
C ASP A 313 -25.78 14.44 8.67
N ALA A 314 -26.66 15.32 8.18
CA ALA A 314 -26.34 16.31 7.14
C ALA A 314 -25.18 17.24 7.55
N THR A 315 -25.03 17.53 8.85
CA THR A 315 -23.94 18.38 9.35
C THR A 315 -22.59 17.68 9.20
N LEU A 316 -22.55 16.35 9.37
CA LEU A 316 -21.32 15.58 9.22
C LEU A 316 -21.01 15.30 7.75
N SER A 317 -22.01 14.87 6.97
CA SER A 317 -21.82 14.48 5.58
C SER A 317 -21.53 15.67 4.65
N SER A 318 -22.00 16.87 4.99
CA SER A 318 -21.65 18.12 4.27
C SER A 318 -20.15 18.45 4.24
N THR A 319 -19.31 17.76 5.03
CA THR A 319 -17.84 17.87 4.90
C THR A 319 -17.33 17.56 3.49
N PHE A 320 -18.10 16.81 2.70
CA PHE A 320 -17.78 16.46 1.33
C PHE A 320 -18.46 17.35 0.28
N ASP A 321 -19.22 18.36 0.68
CA ASP A 321 -19.91 19.26 -0.24
C ASP A 321 -18.91 19.97 -1.17
N GLY A 322 -19.21 19.99 -2.46
CA GLY A 322 -18.33 20.54 -3.49
C GLY A 322 -17.11 19.66 -3.84
N ARG A 323 -16.98 18.46 -3.26
CA ARG A 323 -15.89 17.52 -3.55
C ARG A 323 -16.43 16.28 -4.24
N GLN A 324 -15.54 15.58 -4.97
CA GLN A 324 -15.80 14.24 -5.49
C GLN A 324 -14.94 13.25 -4.69
N PRO A 325 -15.39 12.81 -3.51
CA PRO A 325 -14.53 12.04 -2.61
C PRO A 325 -14.27 10.63 -3.14
N CYS A 326 -12.98 10.31 -3.32
CA CYS A 326 -12.52 8.96 -3.66
C CYS A 326 -11.72 8.34 -2.51
N TYR A 327 -11.72 7.01 -2.47
CA TYR A 327 -10.83 6.28 -1.58
C TYR A 327 -9.38 6.44 -2.05
N PHE A 328 -8.48 6.79 -1.16
CA PHE A 328 -7.05 6.61 -1.35
C PHE A 328 -6.45 5.90 -0.14
N ASN A 329 -5.40 5.12 -0.36
CA ASN A 329 -4.68 4.45 0.71
C ASN A 329 -3.64 5.40 1.32
N THR A 330 -3.60 5.52 2.65
CA THR A 330 -2.70 6.43 3.37
C THR A 330 -1.31 5.85 3.69
N GLY A 331 -0.96 4.71 3.08
CA GLY A 331 0.33 4.06 3.23
C GLY A 331 1.35 4.41 2.14
N VAL A 332 0.94 5.16 1.12
CA VAL A 332 1.83 5.75 0.11
C VAL A 332 1.30 7.14 -0.23
N MET A 333 2.03 8.18 0.17
CA MET A 333 1.62 9.58 -0.05
C MET A 333 2.84 10.46 -0.31
N VAL A 334 2.75 11.36 -1.29
CA VAL A 334 3.64 12.52 -1.35
C VAL A 334 2.95 13.64 -0.59
N MET A 335 3.64 14.27 0.36
CA MET A 335 3.08 15.31 1.22
C MET A 335 3.87 16.60 1.06
N ASP A 336 3.16 17.70 0.82
CA ASP A 336 3.70 19.04 1.05
C ASP A 336 3.64 19.33 2.55
N VAL A 337 4.80 19.25 3.20
CA VAL A 337 4.93 19.39 4.64
C VAL A 337 4.72 20.85 5.05
N GLU A 338 5.13 21.79 4.21
CA GLU A 338 4.94 23.22 4.48
C GLU A 338 3.48 23.62 4.40
N MET A 339 2.78 23.25 3.33
CA MET A 339 1.34 23.47 3.19
C MET A 339 0.55 22.75 4.29
N TRP A 340 1.01 21.56 4.71
CA TRP A 340 0.39 20.86 5.83
C TRP A 340 0.47 21.66 7.13
N ARG A 341 1.63 22.26 7.43
CA ARG A 341 1.84 23.12 8.60
C ARG A 341 1.00 24.38 8.52
N SER A 342 1.10 25.14 7.42
CA SER A 342 0.42 26.43 7.27
C SER A 342 -1.10 26.29 7.21
N GLY A 343 -1.60 25.20 6.64
CA GLY A 343 -3.03 24.88 6.57
C GLY A 343 -3.61 24.29 7.84
N GLY A 344 -2.79 23.95 8.84
CA GLY A 344 -3.28 23.39 10.11
C GLY A 344 -3.93 22.01 9.97
N TYR A 345 -3.52 21.21 8.98
CA TYR A 345 -4.16 19.93 8.64
C TYR A 345 -4.09 18.91 9.79
N THR A 346 -3.02 18.92 10.59
CA THR A 346 -2.92 18.10 11.82
C THR A 346 -4.14 18.32 12.72
N LYS A 347 -4.52 19.58 12.94
CA LYS A 347 -5.65 19.93 13.80
C LYS A 347 -6.98 19.49 13.20
N MET A 348 -7.18 19.69 11.89
CA MET A 348 -8.39 19.22 11.19
C MET A 348 -8.60 17.71 11.35
N VAL A 349 -7.52 16.93 11.23
CA VAL A 349 -7.58 15.48 11.43
C VAL A 349 -7.88 15.15 12.90
N GLU A 350 -7.25 15.84 13.86
CA GLU A 350 -7.55 15.65 15.29
C GLU A 350 -9.01 15.96 15.66
N ASP A 351 -9.57 17.02 15.08
CA ASP A 351 -10.97 17.43 15.33
C ASP A 351 -11.93 16.31 14.91
N TRP A 352 -11.71 15.68 13.74
CA TRP A 352 -12.48 14.50 13.31
C TRP A 352 -12.29 13.28 14.20
N MET A 353 -11.07 13.06 14.72
CA MET A 353 -10.85 12.02 15.73
C MET A 353 -11.62 12.32 17.03
N GLY A 354 -11.75 13.60 17.39
CA GLY A 354 -12.59 14.07 18.50
C GLY A 354 -14.08 13.80 18.27
N VAL A 355 -14.61 14.10 17.08
CA VAL A 355 -15.99 13.77 16.71
C VAL A 355 -16.24 12.27 16.83
N GLN A 356 -15.31 11.45 16.34
CA GLN A 356 -15.38 9.99 16.44
C GLN A 356 -15.48 9.48 17.89
N LYS A 357 -14.90 10.19 18.87
CA LYS A 357 -15.00 9.82 20.29
C LYS A 357 -16.39 10.09 20.87
N GLN A 358 -17.08 11.10 20.36
CA GLN A 358 -18.41 11.48 20.81
C GLN A 358 -19.50 10.67 20.09
N LYS A 359 -19.34 10.48 18.77
CA LYS A 359 -20.27 9.75 17.90
C LYS A 359 -19.49 8.77 17.03
N ARG A 360 -19.90 7.50 17.00
CA ARG A 360 -19.21 6.48 16.20
C ARG A 360 -19.54 6.63 14.70
N ILE A 361 -18.69 7.36 13.98
CA ILE A 361 -18.89 7.74 12.57
C ILE A 361 -18.11 6.86 11.57
N TYR A 362 -17.14 6.08 12.03
CA TYR A 362 -16.43 5.07 11.22
C TYR A 362 -15.94 3.89 12.07
N HIS A 363 -15.49 2.81 11.43
CA HIS A 363 -15.02 1.58 12.12
C HIS A 363 -13.51 1.33 12.01
N LEU A 364 -12.87 1.91 11.01
CA LEU A 364 -11.43 1.72 10.74
C LEU A 364 -10.58 2.60 11.67
N GLY A 365 -9.26 2.40 11.62
CA GLY A 365 -8.27 3.13 12.44
C GLY A 365 -7.98 4.53 11.92
N SER A 366 -6.72 4.80 11.56
CA SER A 366 -6.28 6.14 11.17
C SER A 366 -6.70 6.59 9.77
N LEU A 367 -7.23 5.70 8.91
CA LEU A 367 -7.61 6.03 7.54
C LEU A 367 -8.81 7.01 7.43
N PRO A 368 -9.98 6.79 8.07
CA PRO A 368 -11.13 7.65 7.86
C PRO A 368 -10.92 9.13 8.22
N PRO A 369 -10.18 9.51 9.28
CA PRO A 369 -9.81 10.90 9.54
C PRO A 369 -9.08 11.59 8.38
N PHE A 370 -8.19 10.88 7.67
CA PHE A 370 -7.56 11.41 6.46
C PHE A 370 -8.58 11.60 5.34
N LEU A 371 -9.47 10.63 5.13
CA LEU A 371 -10.50 10.73 4.10
C LEU A 371 -11.45 11.92 4.35
N LEU A 372 -11.85 12.15 5.60
CA LEU A 372 -12.72 13.29 5.97
C LEU A 372 -12.08 14.65 5.62
N VAL A 373 -10.76 14.77 5.79
CA VAL A 373 -10.04 16.01 5.52
C VAL A 373 -9.70 16.15 4.03
N LEU A 374 -9.31 15.07 3.35
CA LEU A 374 -8.60 15.14 2.07
C LEU A 374 -9.32 14.49 0.88
N ALA A 375 -10.29 13.60 1.07
CA ALA A 375 -10.89 12.90 -0.06
C ALA A 375 -11.56 13.89 -1.04
N GLY A 376 -11.21 13.78 -2.32
CA GLY A 376 -11.64 14.71 -3.38
C GLY A 376 -10.89 16.05 -3.38
N ASN A 377 -9.81 16.17 -2.60
CA ASN A 377 -8.92 17.33 -2.55
C ASN A 377 -7.45 16.90 -2.42
N ILE A 378 -7.04 15.91 -3.21
CA ILE A 378 -5.66 15.47 -3.37
C ILE A 378 -5.28 15.44 -4.84
N LYS A 379 -3.99 15.46 -5.13
CA LYS A 379 -3.50 15.16 -6.46
C LYS A 379 -3.49 13.65 -6.70
N ALA A 380 -4.31 13.18 -7.65
CA ALA A 380 -4.26 11.80 -8.08
C ALA A 380 -2.92 11.48 -8.77
N VAL A 381 -2.31 10.35 -8.42
CA VAL A 381 -1.16 9.78 -9.14
C VAL A 381 -1.48 8.40 -9.69
N ASP A 382 -0.67 7.94 -10.63
CA ASP A 382 -0.84 6.64 -11.29
C ASP A 382 -0.91 5.49 -10.26
N HIS A 383 -1.83 4.54 -10.49
CA HIS A 383 -2.05 3.39 -9.61
C HIS A 383 -0.84 2.46 -9.48
N ARG A 384 0.12 2.53 -10.41
CA ARG A 384 1.40 1.80 -10.34
C ARG A 384 2.17 2.07 -9.04
N TRP A 385 1.96 3.22 -8.42
CA TRP A 385 2.60 3.62 -7.16
C TRP A 385 1.97 3.01 -5.92
N ASN A 386 0.88 2.24 -6.04
CA ASN A 386 0.32 1.51 -4.89
C ASN A 386 -0.49 0.28 -5.32
N GLN A 387 0.20 -0.83 -5.58
CA GLN A 387 -0.44 -2.13 -5.76
C GLN A 387 -0.87 -2.69 -4.39
N HIS A 388 -1.90 -2.06 -3.81
CA HIS A 388 -2.37 -2.29 -2.44
C HIS A 388 -3.27 -3.53 -2.31
N GLY A 389 -3.42 -4.00 -1.07
CA GLY A 389 -4.32 -5.08 -0.69
C GLY A 389 -3.67 -6.47 -0.77
N LEU A 390 -2.36 -6.55 -0.99
CA LEU A 390 -1.63 -7.83 -1.08
C LEU A 390 -1.59 -8.57 0.27
N GLY A 391 -1.85 -7.84 1.38
CA GLY A 391 -2.03 -8.41 2.71
C GLY A 391 -3.46 -8.85 3.04
N GLY A 392 -4.35 -8.93 2.02
CA GLY A 392 -5.72 -9.45 2.13
C GLY A 392 -5.84 -10.96 2.40
N ASP A 393 -7.05 -11.43 2.71
CA ASP A 393 -7.38 -12.69 3.40
C ASP A 393 -6.61 -13.98 3.02
N ASN A 394 -5.73 -14.44 3.93
CA ASN A 394 -5.31 -15.85 3.98
C ASN A 394 -6.28 -16.74 4.77
N ILE A 395 -7.31 -16.17 5.40
CA ILE A 395 -8.24 -16.91 6.28
C ILE A 395 -9.17 -17.81 5.46
N GLU A 396 -9.40 -17.49 4.18
CA GLU A 396 -10.10 -18.35 3.21
C GLU A 396 -9.16 -18.98 2.16
N GLY A 397 -7.84 -18.85 2.33
CA GLY A 397 -6.85 -19.29 1.32
C GLY A 397 -6.82 -18.46 0.03
N LYS A 398 -7.49 -17.31 -0.02
CA LYS A 398 -7.58 -16.45 -1.23
C LYS A 398 -6.54 -15.35 -1.23
N CYS A 399 -5.40 -15.64 -1.83
CA CYS A 399 -4.41 -14.62 -2.16
C CYS A 399 -4.95 -13.66 -3.22
N ARG A 400 -4.80 -12.34 -2.98
CA ARG A 400 -5.19 -11.33 -3.97
C ARG A 400 -4.18 -11.32 -5.12
N SER A 401 -4.67 -11.24 -6.36
CA SER A 401 -3.83 -11.03 -7.55
C SER A 401 -3.37 -9.58 -7.65
N LEU A 402 -2.38 -9.34 -8.50
CA LEU A 402 -2.01 -7.98 -8.91
C LEU A 402 -3.15 -7.35 -9.72
N HIS A 403 -3.30 -6.03 -9.64
CA HIS A 403 -4.22 -5.27 -10.50
C HIS A 403 -3.57 -5.16 -11.89
N PRO A 404 -4.35 -5.01 -12.97
CA PRO A 404 -3.77 -4.79 -14.29
C PRO A 404 -3.04 -3.45 -14.37
N GLY A 405 -2.00 -3.39 -15.21
CA GLY A 405 -1.22 -2.18 -15.47
C GLY A 405 0.24 -2.29 -15.03
N PRO A 406 1.03 -1.21 -15.25
CA PRO A 406 2.40 -1.14 -14.77
C PRO A 406 2.46 -1.14 -13.25
N ILE A 407 3.58 -1.59 -12.68
CA ILE A 407 3.79 -1.68 -11.23
C ILE A 407 5.12 -1.01 -10.89
N SER A 408 5.07 -0.05 -9.98
CA SER A 408 6.24 0.62 -9.41
C SER A 408 6.38 0.37 -7.91
N LEU A 409 5.28 0.05 -7.22
CA LEU A 409 5.28 -0.24 -5.79
C LEU A 409 4.23 -1.30 -5.44
N LEU A 410 4.68 -2.35 -4.74
CA LEU A 410 3.87 -3.43 -4.19
C LEU A 410 3.59 -3.17 -2.70
N HIS A 411 2.35 -3.34 -2.24
CA HIS A 411 1.97 -2.99 -0.87
C HIS A 411 1.10 -4.07 -0.21
N TRP A 412 1.65 -4.71 0.83
CA TRP A 412 0.99 -5.72 1.67
C TRP A 412 0.06 -5.13 2.73
N SER A 413 -0.72 -4.11 2.32
CA SER A 413 -1.75 -3.54 3.17
C SER A 413 -2.79 -4.60 3.52
N GLY A 414 -3.09 -4.70 4.82
CA GLY A 414 -3.90 -5.78 5.38
C GLY A 414 -3.19 -6.52 6.52
N LYS A 415 -3.68 -7.72 6.84
CA LYS A 415 -3.18 -8.52 7.96
C LYS A 415 -2.03 -9.45 7.56
N GLY A 416 -2.07 -9.98 6.35
CA GLY A 416 -1.09 -10.95 5.87
C GLY A 416 0.21 -10.27 5.47
N LYS A 417 1.24 -10.41 6.32
CA LYS A 417 2.58 -9.90 6.02
C LYS A 417 3.40 -10.96 5.30
N PRO A 418 4.19 -10.59 4.27
CA PRO A 418 4.88 -11.55 3.42
C PRO A 418 5.86 -12.39 4.23
N TRP A 419 6.63 -11.79 5.14
CA TRP A 419 7.54 -12.53 6.03
C TRP A 419 6.83 -13.54 6.93
N LEU A 420 5.67 -13.20 7.49
CA LEU A 420 4.89 -14.13 8.33
C LEU A 420 4.34 -15.31 7.52
N ARG A 421 3.90 -15.05 6.29
CA ARG A 421 3.38 -16.08 5.38
C ARG A 421 4.48 -17.01 4.87
N LEU A 422 5.64 -16.46 4.55
CA LEU A 422 6.83 -17.23 4.17
C LEU A 422 7.31 -18.11 5.33
N ASP A 423 7.46 -17.55 6.53
CA ASP A 423 7.90 -18.29 7.71
C ASP A 423 6.92 -19.41 8.09
N SER A 424 5.61 -19.16 7.97
CA SER A 424 4.56 -20.16 8.23
C SER A 424 4.37 -21.17 7.10
N ARG A 425 5.18 -21.11 6.03
CA ARG A 425 5.08 -21.96 4.83
C ARG A 425 3.69 -21.94 4.19
N LYS A 426 3.00 -20.79 4.28
CA LYS A 426 1.72 -20.51 3.62
C LYS A 426 1.80 -19.22 2.78
N PRO A 427 2.78 -19.11 1.86
CA PRO A 427 2.94 -17.92 1.04
C PRO A 427 1.84 -17.82 -0.02
N CYS A 428 1.45 -16.59 -0.29
CA CYS A 428 0.84 -16.22 -1.56
C CYS A 428 1.90 -16.14 -2.65
N ALA A 429 1.51 -16.35 -3.91
CA ALA A 429 2.43 -16.20 -5.05
C ALA A 429 3.14 -14.83 -5.06
N VAL A 430 2.41 -13.77 -4.70
CA VAL A 430 2.95 -12.42 -4.61
C VAL A 430 4.03 -12.27 -3.52
N ASP A 431 3.99 -13.05 -2.43
CA ASP A 431 4.97 -12.93 -1.34
C ASP A 431 6.39 -13.30 -1.79
N TYR A 432 6.53 -14.11 -2.85
CA TYR A 432 7.82 -14.39 -3.48
C TYR A 432 8.41 -13.19 -4.23
N LEU A 433 7.62 -12.15 -4.52
CA LEU A 433 8.13 -10.88 -5.03
C LEU A 433 8.78 -10.05 -3.91
N TRP A 434 8.40 -10.30 -2.65
CA TRP A 434 9.00 -9.65 -1.48
C TRP A 434 10.28 -10.36 -1.01
N ALA A 435 10.32 -11.69 -1.11
CA ALA A 435 11.42 -12.52 -0.59
C ALA A 435 12.85 -12.10 -0.99
N PRO A 436 13.13 -11.59 -2.23
CA PRO A 436 14.46 -11.14 -2.59
C PRO A 436 15.00 -9.98 -1.76
N TYR A 437 14.11 -9.19 -1.13
CA TYR A 437 14.48 -8.04 -0.30
C TYR A 437 14.62 -8.39 1.19
N ASP A 438 14.44 -9.67 1.55
CA ASP A 438 14.50 -10.11 2.93
C ASP A 438 15.94 -10.30 3.41
N LEU A 439 16.43 -9.33 4.18
CA LEU A 439 17.76 -9.41 4.79
C LEU A 439 17.79 -10.26 6.06
N TYR A 440 16.67 -10.78 6.54
CA TYR A 440 16.62 -11.52 7.80
C TYR A 440 17.53 -12.76 7.80
N LYS A 441 18.34 -12.91 8.87
CA LYS A 441 19.13 -14.10 9.14
C LYS A 441 18.30 -15.05 9.99
N SER A 442 17.83 -16.14 9.41
CA SER A 442 17.17 -17.21 10.18
C SER A 442 18.16 -17.78 11.20
N SER A 443 17.73 -17.87 12.46
CA SER A 443 18.52 -18.46 13.55
C SER A 443 18.52 -19.99 13.55
N SER A 444 17.96 -20.64 12.51
CA SER A 444 17.95 -22.10 12.42
C SER A 444 19.24 -22.60 11.76
N PRO A 445 20.11 -23.32 12.48
CA PRO A 445 21.16 -24.09 11.83
C PRO A 445 20.50 -25.32 11.21
N SER A 446 20.15 -25.25 9.93
CA SER A 446 19.68 -26.44 9.22
C SER A 446 20.05 -26.38 7.75
N LEU A 447 21.17 -27.05 7.46
CA LEU A 447 21.49 -27.83 6.27
C LEU A 447 21.56 -27.04 4.95
N GLU A 448 22.68 -26.33 4.77
CA GLU A 448 23.32 -26.32 3.46
C GLU A 448 23.83 -27.76 3.19
N GLU A 449 23.09 -28.50 2.37
CA GLU A 449 23.59 -29.63 1.57
C GLU A 449 23.08 -29.50 0.14
#